data_AF-A0A1F2UBN2-F1
#
_entry.id   AF-A0A1F2UBN2-F1
#
_cell.length_a   1.000
_cell.length_b   1.000
_cell.length_c   1.000
_cell.angle_alpha   90.00
_cell.angle_beta   90.00
_cell.angle_gamma   90.00
#
_symmetry.space_group_name_H-M   'P 1'
#
loop_
_entity.id
_entity.type
_entity.pdbx_description
1 polymer ?
#
loop_
_entity_poly.entity_id
_entity_poly.type
_entity_poly.pdbx_seq_one_letter_code
_entity_poly.pdbx_strand_id
1 'polypeptide(L)'
;METVSMSFSLPIVLGAVGALGMAAGAWLILRRKKKSASEIERERRLAVNAIGRITDGVLTESYRADGEGNRPGLVFFRYSAAGVEYSAAQDLSSLRHLVTDGSCSPGVAATVKYDPHHPSNSIILCESWSGLKAAGEGATPQGNGLEIASQKKTR
;
A
#
# COMPACT_ATOMS: atom_id res chain seq x y z
N MET A 1 48.42 55.04 -12.80
CA MET A 1 47.53 53.93 -12.39
C MET A 1 46.14 54.30 -12.86
N GLU A 2 45.76 53.87 -14.05
CA GLU A 2 44.44 54.18 -14.61
C GLU A 2 43.42 53.23 -14.01
N THR A 3 42.47 53.76 -13.25
CA THR A 3 41.33 53.00 -12.75
C THR A 3 40.33 52.86 -13.89
N VAL A 4 40.22 51.66 -14.44
CA VAL A 4 39.19 51.32 -15.43
C VAL A 4 37.82 51.42 -14.74
N SER A 5 37.07 52.47 -15.03
CA SER A 5 35.69 52.64 -14.56
C SER A 5 34.74 51.84 -15.47
N MET A 6 34.43 50.61 -15.08
CA MET A 6 33.42 49.79 -15.77
C MET A 6 32.01 50.30 -15.45
N SER A 7 31.42 51.09 -16.35
CA SER A 7 29.99 51.45 -16.29
C SER A 7 29.15 50.32 -16.90
N PHE A 8 28.57 49.46 -16.06
CA PHE A 8 27.60 48.45 -16.52
C PHE A 8 26.23 49.12 -16.74
N SER A 9 25.65 48.95 -17.92
CA SER A 9 24.32 49.50 -18.20
C SER A 9 23.24 48.68 -17.45
N LEU A 10 22.25 49.36 -16.87
CA LEU A 10 21.13 48.75 -16.15
C LEU A 10 20.48 47.54 -16.87
N PRO A 11 20.25 47.55 -18.21
CA PRO A 11 19.72 46.37 -18.91
C PRO A 11 20.67 45.16 -18.88
N ILE A 12 22.00 45.36 -18.89
CA ILE A 12 22.97 44.26 -18.78
C ILE A 12 22.90 43.64 -17.38
N VAL A 13 22.80 44.46 -16.34
CA VAL A 13 22.68 43.97 -14.95
C VAL A 13 21.39 43.17 -14.78
N LEU A 14 20.26 43.68 -15.30
CA LEU A 14 18.97 42.99 -15.20
C LEU A 14 18.96 41.66 -15.97
N GLY A 15 19.56 41.63 -17.16
CA GLY A 15 19.73 40.41 -17.96
C GLY A 15 20.58 39.36 -17.25
N ALA A 16 21.70 39.78 -16.63
CA ALA A 16 22.57 38.89 -15.88
C ALA A 16 21.88 38.27 -14.66
N VAL A 17 21.11 39.07 -13.89
CA VAL A 17 20.34 38.58 -12.74
C VAL A 17 19.26 37.59 -13.18
N GLY A 18 18.54 37.89 -14.27
CA GLY A 18 17.54 36.98 -14.83
C GLY A 18 18.14 35.63 -15.26
N ALA A 19 19.28 35.65 -15.95
CA ALA A 19 19.98 34.44 -16.38
C ALA A 19 20.48 33.61 -15.19
N LEU A 20 21.03 34.25 -14.16
CA LEU A 20 21.43 33.60 -12.91
C LEU A 20 20.25 32.95 -12.19
N GLY A 21 19.10 33.63 -12.13
CA GLY A 21 17.87 33.09 -11.55
C GLY A 21 17.36 31.86 -12.30
N MET A 22 17.34 31.90 -13.63
CA MET A 22 16.95 30.75 -14.46
C MET A 22 17.93 29.58 -14.31
N ALA A 23 19.23 29.84 -14.30
CA ALA A 23 20.25 28.80 -14.12
C ALA A 23 20.14 28.14 -12.73
N ALA A 24 19.94 28.94 -11.67
CA ALA A 24 19.73 28.43 -10.32
C ALA A 24 18.43 27.61 -10.22
N GLY A 25 17.34 28.08 -10.82
CA GLY A 25 16.07 27.35 -10.89
C GLY A 25 16.20 26.01 -11.61
N ALA A 26 16.84 26.00 -12.79
CA ALA A 26 17.11 24.79 -13.54
C ALA A 26 17.99 23.81 -12.74
N TRP A 27 19.05 24.30 -12.10
CA TRP A 27 19.93 23.47 -11.27
C TRP A 27 19.20 22.85 -10.07
N LEU A 28 18.32 23.60 -9.40
CA LEU A 28 17.50 23.07 -8.31
C LEU A 28 16.54 21.98 -8.81
N ILE A 29 15.91 22.17 -9.97
CA ILE A 29 15.02 21.17 -10.58
C ILE A 29 15.80 19.91 -10.95
N LEU A 30 16.97 20.05 -11.59
CA LEU A 30 17.83 18.93 -11.96
C LEU A 30 18.40 18.20 -10.75
N ARG A 31 18.55 18.88 -9.61
CA ARG A 31 18.97 18.28 -8.33
C ARG A 31 17.83 17.64 -7.54
N ARG A 32 16.56 17.80 -7.94
CA ARG A 32 15.45 17.10 -7.27
C ARG A 32 15.65 15.59 -7.45
N LYS A 33 15.83 14.89 -6.34
CA LYS A 33 15.89 13.42 -6.34
C LYS A 33 14.55 12.89 -6.85
N LYS A 34 14.59 12.00 -7.85
CA LYS A 34 13.42 11.23 -8.26
C LYS A 34 13.01 10.35 -7.09
N LYS A 35 11.71 10.29 -6.80
CA LYS A 35 11.16 9.38 -5.78
C LYS A 35 11.53 7.96 -6.15
N SER A 36 11.94 7.18 -5.16
CA SER A 36 12.22 5.76 -5.36
C SER A 36 10.93 4.99 -5.67
N ALA A 37 11.05 3.80 -6.25
CA ALA A 37 9.90 2.94 -6.51
C ALA A 37 9.13 2.60 -5.21
N SER A 38 9.84 2.40 -4.10
CA SER A 38 9.23 2.11 -2.80
C SER A 38 8.50 3.32 -2.20
N GLU A 39 9.02 4.54 -2.40
CA GLU A 39 8.35 5.78 -1.99
C GLU A 39 7.06 6.00 -2.78
N ILE A 40 7.11 5.81 -4.09
CA ILE A 40 5.94 5.92 -4.97
C ILE A 40 4.86 4.91 -4.55
N GLU A 41 5.26 3.66 -4.33
CA GLU A 41 4.34 2.61 -3.92
C GLU A 41 3.76 2.88 -2.52
N ARG A 42 4.57 3.36 -1.56
CA ARG A 42 4.09 3.81 -0.24
C ARG A 42 3.05 4.92 -0.36
N GLU A 43 3.30 5.94 -1.18
CA GLU A 43 2.35 7.02 -1.42
C GLU A 43 1.05 6.51 -2.03
N ARG A 44 1.12 5.58 -3.00
CA ARG A 44 -0.06 4.94 -3.58
C ARG A 44 -0.89 4.24 -2.50
N ARG A 45 -0.27 3.44 -1.65
CA ARG A 45 -0.96 2.72 -0.55
C ARG A 45 -1.63 3.68 0.43
N LEU A 46 -0.93 4.73 0.83
CA LEU A 46 -1.48 5.75 1.73
C LEU A 46 -2.63 6.53 1.10
N ALA A 47 -2.56 6.82 -0.20
CA ALA A 47 -3.65 7.44 -0.94
C ALA A 47 -4.90 6.55 -0.94
N VAL A 48 -4.77 5.27 -1.32
CA VAL A 48 -5.87 4.30 -1.24
C VAL A 48 -6.40 4.17 0.19
N ASN A 49 -5.52 4.19 1.19
CA ASN A 49 -5.93 4.12 2.59
C ASN A 49 -6.79 5.31 3.02
N ALA A 50 -6.47 6.50 2.54
CA ALA A 50 -7.14 7.75 2.88
C ALA A 50 -8.54 7.87 2.26
N ILE A 51 -8.73 7.42 1.01
CA ILE A 51 -9.99 7.59 0.27
C ILE A 51 -10.82 6.30 0.14
N GLY A 52 -10.22 5.15 0.44
CA GLY A 52 -10.75 3.85 0.06
C GLY A 52 -11.96 3.41 0.86
N ARG A 53 -12.84 2.64 0.21
CA ARG A 53 -13.91 1.88 0.86
C ARG A 53 -13.41 0.50 1.27
N ILE A 54 -14.04 -0.05 2.29
CA ILE A 54 -13.72 -1.36 2.84
C ILE A 54 -14.75 -2.39 2.37
N THR A 55 -14.30 -3.59 2.04
CA THR A 55 -15.13 -4.74 1.72
C THR A 55 -14.46 -6.02 2.23
N ASP A 56 -15.22 -7.10 2.30
CA ASP A 56 -14.69 -8.42 2.60
C ASP A 56 -13.98 -8.99 1.37
N GLY A 57 -12.93 -9.75 1.62
CA GLY A 57 -12.16 -10.46 0.62
C GLY A 57 -11.56 -11.74 1.18
N VAL A 58 -10.91 -12.50 0.30
CA VAL A 58 -10.27 -13.76 0.66
C VAL A 58 -8.90 -13.81 0.01
N LEU A 59 -7.88 -14.20 0.77
CA LEU A 59 -6.58 -14.49 0.18
C LEU A 59 -6.68 -15.76 -0.66
N THR A 60 -6.25 -15.68 -1.91
CA THR A 60 -6.23 -16.81 -2.82
C THR A 60 -4.87 -17.48 -2.80
N GLU A 61 -3.78 -16.70 -2.82
CA GLU A 61 -2.42 -17.23 -2.87
C GLU A 61 -1.46 -16.34 -2.08
N SER A 62 -0.37 -16.92 -1.61
CA SER A 62 0.70 -16.19 -0.94
C SER A 62 2.05 -16.82 -1.26
N TYR A 63 3.01 -15.99 -1.65
CA TYR A 63 4.37 -16.41 -1.93
C TYR A 63 5.30 -15.81 -0.88
N ARG A 64 6.17 -16.66 -0.33
CA ARG A 64 7.26 -16.23 0.56
C ARG A 64 8.38 -15.67 -0.31
N ALA A 65 9.04 -14.63 0.18
CA ALA A 65 10.30 -14.26 -0.45
C ALA A 65 11.41 -15.18 0.02
N ASP A 66 12.37 -15.38 -0.85
CA ASP A 66 13.61 -16.08 -0.58
C ASP A 66 14.47 -15.33 0.46
N GLY A 67 15.15 -16.08 1.32
CA GLY A 67 16.23 -15.56 2.16
C GLY A 67 15.87 -14.93 3.50
N GLU A 68 14.60 -14.59 3.80
CA GLU A 68 14.26 -13.93 5.08
C GLU A 68 12.90 -14.37 5.67
N GLY A 69 12.95 -15.42 6.51
CA GLY A 69 11.86 -15.79 7.42
C GLY A 69 10.60 -16.41 6.81
N ASN A 70 9.58 -16.62 7.65
CA ASN A 70 8.33 -17.30 7.30
C ASN A 70 7.25 -16.35 6.73
N ARG A 71 7.60 -15.10 6.39
CA ARG A 71 6.62 -14.05 6.05
C ARG A 71 6.45 -13.87 4.54
N PRO A 72 5.22 -13.70 4.03
CA PRO A 72 4.96 -13.56 2.60
C PRO A 72 5.57 -12.27 2.03
N GLY A 73 6.12 -12.38 0.83
CA GLY A 73 6.55 -11.24 0.02
C GLY A 73 5.50 -10.78 -0.98
N LEU A 74 4.64 -11.67 -1.45
CA LEU A 74 3.59 -11.35 -2.42
C LEU A 74 2.31 -12.09 -2.03
N VAL A 75 1.18 -11.39 -2.04
CA VAL A 75 -0.13 -11.98 -1.75
C VAL A 75 -1.10 -11.69 -2.87
N PHE A 76 -2.00 -12.64 -3.14
CA PHE A 76 -3.09 -12.50 -4.08
C PHE A 76 -4.40 -12.63 -3.32
N PHE A 77 -5.36 -11.78 -3.62
CA PHE A 77 -6.65 -11.76 -2.97
C PHE A 77 -7.75 -11.39 -3.94
N ARG A 78 -8.97 -11.80 -3.60
CA ARG A 78 -10.18 -11.51 -4.36
C ARG A 78 -11.23 -10.87 -3.46
N TYR A 79 -12.02 -9.97 -4.03
CA TYR A 79 -13.06 -9.22 -3.34
C TYR A 79 -14.15 -8.79 -4.32
N SER A 80 -15.30 -8.34 -3.80
CA SER A 80 -16.38 -7.78 -4.62
C SER A 80 -16.56 -6.29 -4.36
N ALA A 81 -16.75 -5.53 -5.43
CA ALA A 81 -17.14 -4.13 -5.40
C ALA A 81 -18.25 -3.88 -6.42
N ALA A 82 -19.38 -3.32 -5.96
CA ALA A 82 -20.56 -3.05 -6.80
C ALA A 82 -21.06 -4.27 -7.60
N GLY A 83 -20.97 -5.47 -7.02
CA GLY A 83 -21.39 -6.72 -7.67
C GLY A 83 -20.39 -7.30 -8.68
N VAL A 84 -19.25 -6.65 -8.89
CA VAL A 84 -18.16 -7.14 -9.76
C VAL A 84 -17.07 -7.74 -8.89
N GLU A 85 -16.57 -8.90 -9.28
CA GLU A 85 -15.47 -9.58 -8.60
C GLU A 85 -14.13 -9.11 -9.16
N TYR A 86 -13.23 -8.71 -8.27
CA TYR A 86 -11.90 -8.21 -8.59
C TYR A 86 -10.85 -9.09 -7.91
N SER A 87 -9.77 -9.35 -8.63
CA SER A 87 -8.58 -10.00 -8.08
C SER A 87 -7.40 -9.05 -8.17
N ALA A 88 -6.54 -9.05 -7.15
CA ALA A 88 -5.35 -8.21 -7.12
C ALA A 88 -4.18 -8.94 -6.44
N ALA A 89 -2.98 -8.47 -6.75
CA ALA A 89 -1.75 -8.89 -6.09
C ALA A 89 -1.13 -7.71 -5.36
N GLN A 90 -0.57 -7.95 -4.18
CA GLN A 90 0.14 -6.92 -3.43
C GLN A 90 1.49 -7.44 -2.93
N ASP A 91 2.55 -6.71 -3.27
CA ASP A 91 3.89 -6.91 -2.72
C ASP A 91 3.95 -6.37 -1.29
N LEU A 92 4.27 -7.26 -0.35
CA LEU A 92 4.39 -6.98 1.09
C LEU A 92 5.85 -6.92 1.55
N SER A 93 6.82 -6.96 0.63
CA SER A 93 8.25 -6.99 0.97
C SER A 93 8.69 -5.84 1.86
N SER A 94 8.18 -4.64 1.61
CA SER A 94 8.43 -3.44 2.44
C SER A 94 7.62 -3.40 3.75
N LEU A 95 6.62 -4.27 3.90
CA LEU A 95 5.65 -4.29 4.99
C LEU A 95 5.76 -5.57 5.85
N ARG A 96 6.73 -6.44 5.61
CA ARG A 96 6.88 -7.75 6.29
C ARG A 96 6.82 -7.64 7.81
N HIS A 97 7.38 -6.58 8.37
CA HIS A 97 7.38 -6.34 9.82
C HIS A 97 5.96 -6.19 10.41
N LEU A 98 4.98 -5.78 9.61
CA LEU A 98 3.56 -5.62 9.97
C LEU A 98 2.73 -6.89 9.73
N VAL A 99 3.29 -7.89 9.04
CA VAL A 99 2.59 -9.15 8.76
C VAL A 99 2.71 -10.09 9.95
N THR A 100 1.55 -10.54 10.46
CA THR A 100 1.47 -11.55 11.51
C THR A 100 1.70 -12.95 10.93
N ASP A 101 2.37 -13.82 11.68
CA ASP A 101 2.62 -15.18 11.21
C ASP A 101 1.30 -15.94 10.97
N GLY A 102 1.18 -16.57 9.80
CA GLY A 102 -0.01 -17.32 9.41
C GLY A 102 -1.22 -16.47 8.96
N SER A 103 -1.14 -15.13 9.00
CA SER A 103 -2.25 -14.26 8.57
C SER A 103 -2.50 -14.26 7.07
N CYS A 104 -1.54 -14.78 6.30
CA CYS A 104 -1.59 -14.75 4.84
C CYS A 104 -1.78 -16.12 4.19
N SER A 105 -2.29 -17.11 4.94
CA SER A 105 -2.56 -18.42 4.37
C SER A 105 -3.69 -18.35 3.31
N PRO A 106 -3.58 -19.07 2.19
CA PRO A 106 -4.67 -19.22 1.23
C PRO A 106 -5.99 -19.64 1.89
N GLY A 107 -7.10 -19.05 1.43
CA GLY A 107 -8.45 -19.30 1.94
C GLY A 107 -8.83 -18.51 3.19
N VAL A 108 -7.89 -17.80 3.82
CA VAL A 108 -8.18 -16.96 4.99
C VAL A 108 -8.97 -15.71 4.58
N ALA A 109 -10.04 -15.43 5.33
CA ALA A 109 -10.80 -14.21 5.18
C ALA A 109 -9.95 -12.99 5.51
N ALA A 110 -10.10 -11.94 4.73
CA ALA A 110 -9.41 -10.69 4.92
C ALA A 110 -10.33 -9.52 4.59
N THR A 111 -9.89 -8.34 4.99
CA THR A 111 -10.58 -7.11 4.67
C THR A 111 -9.77 -6.39 3.59
N VAL A 112 -10.43 -5.95 2.53
CA VAL A 112 -9.80 -5.25 1.41
C VAL A 112 -10.25 -3.80 1.42
N LYS A 113 -9.31 -2.90 1.19
CA LYS A 113 -9.59 -1.49 0.96
C LYS A 113 -9.31 -1.14 -0.50
N TYR A 114 -10.26 -0.50 -1.17
CA TYR A 114 -10.18 -0.17 -2.59
C TYR A 114 -10.61 1.28 -2.86
N ASP A 115 -10.07 1.87 -3.92
CA ASP A 115 -10.51 3.18 -4.42
C ASP A 115 -11.89 3.04 -5.10
N PRO A 116 -12.95 3.70 -4.61
CA PRO A 116 -14.28 3.58 -5.22
C PRO A 116 -14.37 4.09 -6.66
N HIS A 117 -13.48 4.99 -7.07
CA HIS A 117 -13.43 5.50 -8.44
C HIS A 117 -12.63 4.58 -9.37
N HIS A 118 -11.72 3.78 -8.81
CA HIS A 118 -10.93 2.82 -9.56
C HIS A 118 -10.80 1.52 -8.77
N PRO A 119 -11.84 0.65 -8.75
CA PRO A 119 -11.90 -0.47 -7.81
C PRO A 119 -10.74 -1.44 -7.89
N SER A 120 -10.13 -1.63 -9.07
CA SER A 120 -8.92 -2.43 -9.26
C SER A 120 -7.74 -1.96 -8.39
N ASN A 121 -7.68 -0.66 -8.06
CA ASN A 121 -6.69 -0.08 -7.16
C ASN A 121 -7.06 -0.39 -5.71
N SER A 122 -6.48 -1.47 -5.20
CA SER A 122 -6.81 -2.04 -3.89
C SER A 122 -5.57 -2.41 -3.09
N ILE A 123 -5.75 -2.53 -1.79
CA ILE A 123 -4.74 -2.94 -0.82
C ILE A 123 -5.37 -3.83 0.26
N ILE A 124 -4.56 -4.72 0.83
CA ILE A 124 -4.90 -5.51 2.00
C ILE A 124 -4.06 -5.10 3.23
N LEU A 125 -2.94 -4.41 2.99
CA LEU A 125 -2.04 -3.93 4.02
C LEU A 125 -1.37 -2.61 3.59
N CYS A 126 -1.20 -1.70 4.53
CA CYS A 126 -0.31 -0.54 4.42
C CYS A 126 0.27 -0.16 5.78
N GLU A 127 1.08 0.89 5.80
CA GLU A 127 1.83 1.36 6.96
C GLU A 127 0.94 1.78 8.15
N SER A 128 -0.32 2.12 7.90
CA SER A 128 -1.24 2.65 8.91
C SER A 128 -2.52 1.83 9.05
N TRP A 129 -2.67 0.72 8.30
CA TRP A 129 -3.87 -0.10 8.32
C TRP A 129 -3.60 -1.52 7.84
N SER A 130 -4.24 -2.51 8.47
CA SER A 130 -4.17 -3.92 8.09
C SER A 130 -5.57 -4.51 7.95
N GLY A 131 -5.80 -5.21 6.84
CA GLY A 131 -6.96 -6.07 6.63
C GLY A 131 -6.67 -7.55 6.83
N LEU A 132 -5.44 -7.92 7.20
CA LEU A 132 -5.05 -9.30 7.50
C LEU A 132 -5.55 -9.70 8.90
N LYS A 133 -6.16 -10.88 9.02
CA LYS A 133 -6.64 -11.41 10.30
C LYS A 133 -5.50 -12.04 11.09
N ALA A 134 -5.53 -11.93 12.42
CA ALA A 134 -4.63 -12.68 13.28
C ALA A 134 -4.86 -14.20 13.09
N ALA A 135 -3.78 -14.97 13.04
CA ALA A 135 -3.87 -16.43 12.97
C ALA A 135 -4.56 -16.96 14.24
N GLY A 136 -5.85 -17.29 14.12
CA GLY A 136 -6.68 -17.80 15.22
C GLY A 136 -8.12 -17.31 15.24
N GLU A 137 -8.45 -16.22 14.54
CA GLU A 137 -9.78 -15.59 14.62
C GLU A 137 -10.80 -16.11 13.59
N GLY A 138 -10.43 -17.16 12.84
CA GLY A 138 -11.27 -17.80 11.81
C GLY A 138 -12.04 -19.06 12.28
N ALA A 139 -11.84 -19.52 13.51
CA ALA A 139 -12.54 -20.69 14.05
C ALA A 139 -13.71 -20.26 14.95
N THR A 140 -14.74 -19.65 14.36
CA THR A 140 -16.05 -19.57 15.02
C THR A 140 -17.00 -20.54 14.31
N PRO A 141 -17.39 -21.68 14.93
CA PRO A 141 -18.42 -22.54 14.38
C PRO A 141 -19.75 -21.81 14.48
N GLN A 142 -20.31 -21.40 13.34
CA GLN A 142 -21.67 -20.92 13.28
C GLN A 142 -22.63 -22.07 13.61
N GLY A 143 -23.39 -21.90 14.69
CA GLY A 143 -24.74 -22.43 14.83
C GLY A 143 -24.85 -23.91 15.15
N ASN A 144 -24.69 -24.26 16.42
CA ASN A 144 -25.22 -25.48 17.01
C ASN A 144 -26.76 -25.48 16.89
N GLY A 145 -27.29 -26.25 15.95
CA GLY A 145 -28.72 -26.45 15.75
C GLY A 145 -29.02 -27.92 15.54
N LEU A 146 -29.56 -28.54 16.60
CA LEU A 146 -30.29 -29.82 16.65
C LEU A 146 -29.44 -31.11 16.76
N GLU A 147 -29.08 -31.47 18.00
CA GLU A 147 -29.04 -32.85 18.58
C GLU A 147 -28.25 -32.76 19.91
N ILE A 148 -28.60 -33.29 21.08
CA ILE A 148 -29.58 -34.24 21.62
C ILE A 148 -29.44 -34.16 23.15
N ALA A 149 -30.54 -34.19 23.90
CA ALA A 149 -30.51 -34.72 25.26
C ALA A 149 -31.89 -35.27 25.66
N SER A 150 -32.12 -36.54 25.36
CA SER A 150 -32.60 -37.50 26.37
C SER A 150 -32.56 -38.90 25.80
N GLN A 151 -31.54 -39.66 26.17
CA GLN A 151 -31.43 -41.09 25.91
C GLN A 151 -31.23 -41.82 27.25
N LYS A 152 -31.92 -42.96 27.35
CA LYS A 152 -31.79 -44.06 28.33
C LYS A 152 -32.41 -43.77 29.71
N LYS A 153 -33.12 -44.70 30.36
CA LYS A 153 -32.87 -46.14 30.42
C LYS A 153 -34.06 -46.90 31.06
N THR A 154 -34.48 -47.99 30.40
CA THR A 154 -34.81 -49.32 30.97
C THR A 154 -35.39 -49.40 32.40
N ARG A 155 -36.68 -49.77 32.51
CA ARG A 155 -37.13 -51.08 33.01
C ARG A 155 -38.57 -51.35 32.60
#